data_AF-A0A950WN68-F1
#
_entry.id   AF-A0A950WN68-F1
#
_cell.length_a   1.000
_cell.length_b   1.000
_cell.length_c   1.000
_cell.angle_alpha   90.00
_cell.angle_beta   90.00
_cell.angle_gamma   90.00
#
_symmetry.space_group_name_H-M   'P 1'
#
loop_
_entity.id
_entity.type
_entity.pdbx_description
1 polymer ?
#
loop_
_entity_poly.entity_id
_entity_poly.type
_entity_poly.pdbx_seq_one_letter_code
_entity_poly.pdbx_strand_id
1 'polypeptide(L)'
;MPASDAISPRMMPAASRPRWVIVSALGVCQIFAWGSSYYLPAVLAVPVRAATGWSATWILGGLSIGLLVSGLVSPWVGRKIDRIGGRPVLACSAILLAAGALCLALAPNIGAYVA
;
A
#
# COMPACT_ATOMS: atom_id res chain seq x y z
N MET A 1 -17.78 61.75 -1.20
CA MET A 1 -18.17 60.41 -0.72
C MET A 1 -16.96 59.48 -0.91
N PRO A 2 -16.08 59.34 0.10
CA PRO A 2 -14.85 58.55 -0.04
C PRO A 2 -15.00 57.13 0.52
N ALA A 3 -14.28 56.19 -0.09
CA ALA A 3 -13.80 54.92 0.45
C ALA A 3 -14.83 53.87 0.90
N SER A 4 -15.34 53.08 -0.06
CA SER A 4 -15.88 51.74 0.23
C SER A 4 -15.44 50.67 -0.77
N ASP A 5 -14.35 50.88 -1.51
CA ASP A 5 -13.70 49.83 -2.30
C ASP A 5 -12.89 48.93 -1.36
N ALA A 6 -13.64 48.16 -0.58
CA ALA A 6 -13.15 47.09 0.25
C ALA A 6 -12.32 46.14 -0.63
N ILE A 7 -11.04 46.05 -0.30
CA ILE A 7 -10.11 45.03 -0.75
C ILE A 7 -10.72 43.69 -0.33
N SER A 8 -11.48 43.08 -1.22
CA SER A 8 -11.97 41.72 -1.08
C SER A 8 -10.74 40.82 -1.20
N PRO A 9 -10.46 39.95 -0.21
CA PRO A 9 -9.34 39.03 -0.31
C PRO A 9 -9.58 38.14 -1.53
N ARG A 10 -8.78 38.34 -2.58
CA ARG A 10 -8.81 37.50 -3.79
C ARG A 10 -8.31 36.13 -3.35
N MET A 11 -9.23 35.21 -3.04
CA MET A 11 -8.92 33.83 -2.69
C MET A 11 -8.12 33.23 -3.85
N MET A 12 -6.80 33.12 -3.66
CA MET A 12 -5.93 32.54 -4.69
C MET A 12 -6.33 31.07 -4.86
N PRO A 13 -6.64 30.62 -6.09
CA PRO A 13 -6.89 29.21 -6.33
C PRO A 13 -5.72 28.40 -5.78
N ALA A 14 -5.98 27.48 -4.85
CA ALA A 14 -4.98 26.53 -4.41
C ALA A 14 -4.42 25.83 -5.66
N ALA A 15 -3.13 25.99 -5.93
CA ALA A 15 -2.49 25.44 -7.11
C ALA A 15 -2.76 23.93 -7.20
N SER A 16 -3.64 23.53 -8.11
CA SER A 16 -4.01 22.15 -8.33
C SER A 16 -2.83 21.44 -9.00
N ARG A 17 -2.23 20.47 -8.30
CA ARG A 17 -1.15 19.64 -8.87
C ARG A 17 -1.63 19.04 -10.19
N PRO A 18 -0.80 19.06 -11.25
CA PRO A 18 -1.24 18.58 -12.55
C PRO A 18 -1.59 17.09 -12.49
N ARG A 19 -2.73 16.72 -13.11
CA ARG A 19 -3.34 15.39 -12.98
C ARG A 19 -2.40 14.27 -13.42
N TRP A 20 -1.54 14.52 -14.41
CA TRP A 20 -0.56 13.55 -14.88
C TRP A 20 0.45 13.16 -13.80
N VAL A 21 0.90 14.09 -12.94
CA VAL A 21 1.82 13.78 -11.83
C VAL A 21 1.16 12.81 -10.85
N ILE A 22 -0.12 13.04 -10.55
CA ILE A 22 -0.89 12.18 -9.64
C ILE A 22 -1.04 10.77 -10.24
N VAL A 23 -1.41 10.68 -11.51
CA VAL A 23 -1.61 9.40 -12.20
C VAL A 23 -0.30 8.63 -12.33
N SER A 24 0.80 9.27 -12.73
CA SER A 24 2.11 8.63 -12.85
C SER A 24 2.64 8.17 -11.50
N ALA A 25 2.57 9.00 -10.46
CA ALA A 25 2.98 8.62 -9.11
C ALA A 25 2.14 7.44 -8.59
N LEU A 26 0.83 7.48 -8.80
CA LEU A 26 -0.06 6.37 -8.42
C LEU A 26 0.30 5.10 -9.19
N GLY A 27 0.58 5.20 -10.49
CA GLY A 27 0.99 4.07 -11.32
C GLY A 27 2.26 3.40 -10.80
N VAL A 28 3.29 4.19 -10.48
CA VAL A 28 4.54 3.69 -9.88
C VAL A 28 4.25 3.01 -8.53
N CYS A 29 3.48 3.65 -7.65
CA CYS A 29 3.11 3.06 -6.36
C CYS A 29 2.35 1.73 -6.52
N GLN A 30 1.47 1.63 -7.51
CA GLN A 30 0.73 0.40 -7.79
C GLN A 30 1.64 -0.70 -8.34
N ILE A 31 2.58 -0.38 -9.23
CA ILE A 31 3.59 -1.36 -9.69
C ILE A 31 4.34 -1.96 -8.50
N PHE A 32 4.79 -1.11 -7.57
CA PHE A 32 5.45 -1.60 -6.36
C PHE A 32 4.50 -2.40 -5.47
N ALA A 33 3.27 -1.93 -5.27
CA ALA A 33 2.28 -2.64 -4.43
C ALA A 33 2.00 -4.05 -4.97
N TRP A 34 1.70 -4.18 -6.27
CA TRP A 34 1.41 -5.48 -6.88
C TRP A 34 2.66 -6.34 -7.04
N GLY A 35 3.77 -5.76 -7.50
CA GLY A 35 5.02 -6.46 -7.70
C GLY A 35 5.60 -7.05 -6.41
N SER A 36 5.61 -6.25 -5.33
CA SER A 36 6.19 -6.71 -4.06
C SER A 36 5.28 -7.67 -3.29
N SER A 37 3.96 -7.47 -3.30
CA SER A 37 3.05 -8.30 -2.48
C SER A 37 2.72 -9.64 -3.13
N TYR A 38 2.52 -9.65 -4.45
CA TYR A 38 1.95 -10.82 -5.14
C TYR A 38 2.97 -11.57 -5.98
N TYR A 39 3.91 -10.87 -6.64
CA TYR A 39 4.84 -11.50 -7.58
C TYR A 39 6.15 -11.90 -6.93
N LEU A 40 6.72 -11.05 -6.07
CA LEU A 40 7.98 -11.35 -5.37
C LEU A 40 7.95 -12.68 -4.60
N PRO A 41 6.92 -13.04 -3.82
CA PRO A 41 6.92 -14.31 -3.09
C PRO A 41 7.04 -15.52 -4.03
N ALA A 42 6.40 -15.48 -5.20
CA ALA A 42 6.49 -16.55 -6.19
C ALA A 42 7.88 -16.64 -6.82
N VAL A 43 8.49 -15.50 -7.15
CA VAL A 43 9.85 -15.44 -7.72
C VAL A 43 10.89 -15.88 -6.69
N LEU A 44 10.73 -15.48 -5.44
CA LEU A 44 11.67 -15.76 -4.35
C LEU A 44 11.43 -17.11 -3.69
N ALA A 45 10.35 -17.83 -3.99
CA ALA A 45 10.06 -19.12 -3.35
C ALA A 45 11.20 -20.14 -3.49
N VAL A 46 11.83 -20.21 -4.66
CA VAL A 46 12.96 -21.11 -4.92
C VAL A 46 14.20 -20.74 -4.09
N PRO A 47 14.73 -19.50 -4.15
CA PRO A 47 15.89 -19.11 -3.35
C PRO A 47 15.61 -19.12 -1.85
N VAL A 48 14.40 -18.73 -1.40
CA VAL A 48 14.02 -18.80 0.02
C VAL A 48 14.03 -20.25 0.50
N ARG A 49 13.43 -21.18 -0.25
CA ARG A 49 13.49 -22.61 0.07
C ARG A 49 14.92 -23.13 0.14
N ALA A 50 15.79 -22.71 -0.78
CA ALA A 50 17.18 -23.12 -0.79
C ALA A 50 17.95 -22.61 0.45
N ALA A 51 17.65 -21.38 0.91
CA ALA A 51 18.30 -20.77 2.06
C ALA A 51 17.75 -21.27 3.41
N THR A 52 16.44 -21.52 3.51
CA THR A 52 15.77 -21.84 4.79
C THR A 52 15.40 -23.31 4.94
N GLY A 53 15.37 -24.07 3.85
CA GLY A 53 14.84 -25.43 3.82
C GLY A 53 13.32 -25.54 3.93
N TRP A 54 12.59 -24.42 3.97
CA TRP A 54 11.13 -24.42 4.13
C TRP A 54 10.38 -24.93 2.90
N SER A 55 9.27 -25.63 3.11
CA SER A 55 8.43 -26.11 2.00
C SER A 55 7.87 -24.95 1.17
N ALA A 56 7.91 -25.10 -0.16
CA ALA A 56 7.31 -24.15 -1.10
C ALA A 56 5.80 -23.96 -0.84
N THR A 57 5.11 -24.98 -0.32
CA THR A 57 3.69 -24.91 0.06
C THR A 57 3.46 -23.85 1.13
N TRP A 58 4.34 -23.74 2.12
CA TRP A 58 4.19 -22.74 3.18
C TRP A 58 4.63 -21.36 2.72
N ILE A 59 5.69 -21.27 1.92
CA ILE A 59 6.19 -20.01 1.37
C ILE A 59 5.12 -19.35 0.49
N LEU A 60 4.49 -20.13 -0.39
CA LEU A 60 3.38 -19.67 -1.25
C LEU A 60 2.05 -19.60 -0.50
N GLY A 61 1.82 -20.51 0.46
CA GLY A 61 0.61 -20.54 1.27
C GLY A 61 0.44 -19.30 2.14
N GLY A 62 1.53 -18.66 2.55
CA GLY A 62 1.50 -17.35 3.21
C GLY A 62 0.78 -16.29 2.38
N LEU A 63 0.95 -16.29 1.05
CA LEU A 63 0.22 -15.37 0.16
C LEU A 63 -1.28 -15.65 0.17
N SER A 64 -1.69 -16.93 0.20
CA SER A 64 -3.11 -17.31 0.28
C SER A 64 -3.74 -16.87 1.61
N ILE A 65 -3.00 -16.99 2.72
CA ILE A 65 -3.44 -16.51 4.03
C ILE A 65 -3.57 -14.98 4.01
N GLY A 66 -2.59 -14.28 3.44
CA GLY A 66 -2.65 -12.82 3.27
C GLY A 66 -3.85 -12.38 2.42
N LEU A 67 -4.18 -13.11 1.36
CA LEU A 67 -5.37 -12.89 0.54
C LEU A 67 -6.67 -13.09 1.32
N LEU A 68 -6.74 -14.15 2.13
CA LEU A 68 -7.89 -14.40 3.00
C LEU A 68 -8.09 -13.26 4.01
N VAL A 69 -7.02 -12.86 4.69
CA VAL A 69 -7.04 -11.72 5.64
C VAL A 69 -7.45 -10.43 4.92
N SER A 70 -6.90 -10.17 3.73
CA SER A 70 -7.27 -9.02 2.90
C SER A 70 -8.77 -9.00 2.57
N GLY A 71 -9.32 -10.15 2.18
CA GLY A 71 -10.75 -10.31 1.92
C GLY A 71 -11.61 -10.01 3.15
N LEU A 72 -11.22 -10.51 4.31
CA LEU A 72 -11.92 -10.27 5.58
C LEU A 72 -11.87 -8.79 6.02
N VAL A 73 -10.75 -8.11 5.76
CA VAL A 73 -10.52 -6.72 6.17
C VAL A 73 -11.12 -5.72 5.17
N SER A 74 -11.38 -6.14 3.92
CA SER A 74 -11.88 -5.30 2.83
C SER A 74 -13.13 -4.45 3.18
N PRO A 75 -14.19 -4.98 3.82
CA PRO A 75 -15.36 -4.16 4.19
C PRO A 75 -15.06 -3.04 5.19
N TRP A 76 -14.06 -3.23 6.06
CA TRP A 76 -13.63 -2.19 6.99
C TRP A 76 -12.81 -1.11 6.28
N VAL A 77 -11.91 -1.51 5.38
CA VAL A 77 -11.12 -0.58 4.56
C VAL A 77 -12.03 0.23 3.64
N GLY A 78 -13.01 -0.40 2.98
CA GLY A 78 -13.99 0.29 2.15
C GLY A 78 -14.73 1.39 2.94
N ARG A 79 -15.28 1.04 4.12
CA ARG A 79 -15.92 2.03 5.01
C ARG A 79 -14.99 3.16 5.44
N LYS A 80 -13.68 2.90 5.59
CA LYS A 80 -12.71 3.97 5.86
C LYS A 80 -12.47 4.85 4.65
N ILE A 81 -12.33 4.28 3.46
CA ILE A 81 -12.21 5.03 2.21
C ILE A 81 -13.42 5.96 2.04
N ASP A 82 -14.63 5.47 2.32
CA ASP A 82 -15.86 6.27 2.21
C ASP A 82 -15.88 7.45 3.20
N ARG A 83 -15.33 7.26 4.41
CA ARG A 83 -15.37 8.26 5.49
C ARG A 83 -14.26 9.30 5.44
N ILE A 84 -13.02 8.88 5.18
CA ILE A 84 -11.82 9.73 5.25
C ILE A 84 -11.13 9.93 3.89
N GLY A 85 -11.69 9.35 2.83
CA GLY A 85 -11.16 9.41 1.47
C GLY A 85 -10.04 8.40 1.20
N GLY A 86 -9.75 8.15 -0.09
CA GLY A 86 -8.76 7.17 -0.50
C GLY A 86 -7.30 7.56 -0.27
N ARG A 87 -6.98 8.87 -0.27
CA ARG A 87 -5.59 9.36 -0.13
C ARG A 87 -4.90 8.91 1.17
N PRO A 88 -5.47 9.15 2.37
CA PRO A 88 -4.83 8.71 3.62
C PRO A 88 -4.76 7.18 3.72
N VAL A 89 -5.81 6.48 3.25
CA VAL A 89 -5.83 5.01 3.26
C VAL A 89 -4.71 4.43 2.39
N LEU A 90 -4.48 5.00 1.22
CA LEU A 90 -3.41 4.60 0.30
C LEU A 90 -2.01 4.86 0.89
N ALA A 91 -1.83 5.99 1.59
CA ALA A 91 -0.56 6.27 2.28
C ALA A 91 -0.31 5.25 3.40
N CYS A 92 -1.33 4.92 4.20
CA CYS A 92 -1.24 3.88 5.21
C CYS A 92 -0.93 2.51 4.60
N SER A 93 -1.54 2.15 3.47
CA SER A 93 -1.25 0.85 2.83
C SER A 93 0.19 0.75 2.35
N ALA A 94 0.79 1.84 1.86
CA ALA A 94 2.20 1.85 1.46
C ALA A 94 3.14 1.59 2.66
N ILE A 95 2.85 2.20 3.82
CA ILE A 95 3.61 1.96 5.05
C ILE A 95 3.43 0.53 5.53
N LEU A 96 2.20 0.01 5.53
CA LEU A 96 1.91 -1.37 5.90
C LEU A 96 2.64 -2.36 4.98
N LEU A 97 2.70 -2.07 3.69
CA LEU A 97 3.43 -2.88 2.72
C LEU A 97 4.94 -2.92 2.98
N ALA A 98 5.54 -1.75 3.21
CA ALA A 98 6.96 -1.66 3.54
C ALA A 98 7.28 -2.40 4.84
N ALA A 99 6.43 -2.25 5.86
CA ALA A 99 6.59 -2.94 7.13
C ALA A 99 6.45 -4.47 6.97
N GLY A 100 5.43 -4.94 6.24
CA GLY A 100 5.22 -6.36 5.98
C GLY A 100 6.39 -6.99 5.21
N ALA A 101 6.89 -6.30 4.18
CA ALA A 101 8.07 -6.76 3.44
C ALA A 101 9.32 -6.85 4.33
N LEU A 102 9.52 -5.88 5.23
CA LEU A 102 10.62 -5.91 6.18
C LEU A 102 10.48 -7.06 7.20
N CYS A 103 9.26 -7.31 7.70
CA CYS A 103 8.98 -8.45 8.57
C CYS A 103 9.30 -9.78 7.88
N LEU A 104 8.90 -9.95 6.62
CA LEU A 104 9.22 -11.15 5.83
C LEU A 104 10.73 -11.31 5.63
N ALA A 105 11.45 -10.23 5.34
CA ALA A 105 12.89 -10.25 5.14
C ALA A 105 13.67 -10.63 6.42
N LEU A 106 13.13 -10.26 7.59
CA LEU A 106 13.74 -10.53 8.90
C LEU A 106 13.17 -11.78 9.59
N ALA A 107 12.26 -12.52 8.94
CA ALA A 107 11.56 -13.64 9.57
C ALA A 107 12.53 -14.76 9.97
N PRO A 108 12.68 -15.09 11.27
CA PRO A 108 13.62 -16.10 11.74
C PRO A 108 13.11 -17.53 11.57
N ASN A 109 11.80 -17.70 11.40
CA ASN A 109 11.13 -19.00 11.26
C ASN A 109 9.86 -18.86 10.44
N ILE A 110 9.28 -20.00 10.06
CA ILE A 110 8.12 -20.05 9.18
C ILE A 110 6.84 -19.50 9.82
N GLY A 111 6.73 -19.56 11.15
CA GLY A 111 5.60 -18.97 11.88
C GLY A 111 5.58 -17.45 11.74
N ALA A 112 6.73 -16.81 11.95
CA ALA A 112 6.89 -15.37 11.74
C ALA A 112 6.75 -14.95 10.27
N TYR A 113 7.03 -15.85 9.33
CA TYR A 113 6.87 -15.60 7.89
C TYR A 113 5.39 -15.61 7.45
N VAL A 114 4.53 -16.37 8.14
CA VAL A 114 3.12 -16.56 7.76
C VAL A 114 2.15 -15.71 8.62
N ALA A 115 2.61 -15.18 9.75
CA ALA A 115 1.83 -14.33 10.65
C ALA A 115 1.50 -12.95 10.06
#